data_AF-A0A1R7QD35-F1
#
_entry.id   AF-A0A1R7QD35-F1
#
_cell.length_a   1.000
_cell.length_b   1.000
_cell.length_c   1.000
_cell.angle_alpha   90.00
_cell.angle_beta   90.00
_cell.angle_gamma   90.00
#
_symmetry.space_group_name_H-M   'P 1'
#
loop_
_entity.id
_entity.type
_entity.pdbx_description
1 polymer ?
#
loop_
_entity_poly.entity_id
_entity_poly.type
_entity_poly.pdbx_seq_one_letter_code
_entity_poly.pdbx_strand_id
1 'polypeptide(L)'
;MNKNRPLTPKPLTQVLTLVAAIAASHIALAAPETQSTAPQTLNQTGLVLPQPTPAFTGVIKETFEGSKQDFPQPIKASKDAPNVVVILLDDLGFGQAGTFGGPVPTPEMDELADDGVIFNRFHTTGISSPTRAALLTGQNPHQVGAGTITELSTGYPGYNTIWPKESASVARILKDNGYATAAFGKWHNTPDWETSPVGPFERWPTGLGFEYFYGFFGGESSQWEPQLIRGVTPVEPTK
;
A
#
# COMPACT_ATOMS: atom_id res chain seq x y z
N MET A 1 11.82 -37.89 -3.39
CA MET A 1 11.50 -39.05 -4.26
C MET A 1 10.15 -38.80 -4.91
N ASN A 2 10.14 -38.12 -6.05
CA ASN A 2 9.01 -38.05 -6.97
C ASN A 2 9.58 -37.84 -8.40
N LYS A 3 8.90 -38.44 -9.37
CA LYS A 3 9.45 -39.03 -10.59
C LYS A 3 9.50 -38.06 -11.77
N ASN A 4 10.59 -38.17 -12.54
CA ASN A 4 10.74 -38.00 -13.99
C ASN A 4 9.68 -37.14 -14.72
N ARG A 5 10.08 -35.93 -15.12
CA ARG A 5 9.45 -35.18 -16.21
C ARG A 5 10.51 -34.88 -17.28
N PRO A 6 10.34 -35.32 -18.54
CA PRO A 6 11.32 -35.06 -19.59
C PRO A 6 11.22 -33.60 -20.08
N LEU A 7 12.37 -32.95 -20.23
CA LEU A 7 12.53 -31.61 -20.80
C LEU A 7 12.61 -31.72 -22.33
N THR A 8 11.66 -31.12 -23.04
CA THR A 8 11.72 -30.93 -24.51
C THR A 8 12.33 -29.56 -24.83
N PRO A 9 13.29 -29.44 -25.75
CA PRO A 9 13.88 -28.15 -26.11
C PRO A 9 12.96 -27.35 -27.05
N LYS A 10 12.84 -26.04 -26.81
CA LYS A 10 12.25 -25.07 -27.76
C LYS A 10 13.35 -24.51 -28.67
N PRO A 11 13.13 -24.35 -29.98
CA PRO A 11 14.10 -23.71 -30.85
C PRO A 11 14.09 -22.18 -30.69
N LEU A 12 15.29 -21.60 -30.65
CA LEU A 12 15.53 -20.16 -30.81
C LEU A 12 15.17 -19.74 -32.24
N THR A 13 14.43 -18.65 -32.38
CA THR A 13 14.31 -17.92 -33.63
C THR A 13 14.77 -16.48 -33.40
N GLN A 14 15.87 -16.13 -34.07
CA GLN A 14 16.35 -14.76 -34.24
C GLN A 14 15.34 -13.94 -35.05
N VAL A 15 15.50 -12.61 -35.02
CA VAL A 15 15.14 -11.56 -36.00
C VAL A 15 14.62 -10.36 -35.19
N LEU A 16 14.90 -9.10 -35.47
CA LEU A 16 15.92 -8.36 -36.20
C LEU A 16 15.67 -6.89 -35.81
N THR A 17 16.73 -6.12 -35.75
CA THR A 17 16.80 -4.69 -35.46
C THR A 17 15.94 -3.79 -36.38
N LEU A 18 15.50 -2.65 -35.80
CA LEU A 18 15.38 -1.30 -36.39
C LEU A 18 14.19 -0.99 -37.32
N VAL A 19 13.46 0.10 -37.01
CA VAL A 19 13.50 1.40 -37.73
C VAL A 19 12.40 2.34 -37.20
N ALA A 20 12.79 3.59 -36.99
CA ALA A 20 11.96 4.73 -36.63
C ALA A 20 10.98 5.14 -37.75
N ALA A 21 9.81 5.63 -37.38
CA ALA A 21 8.95 6.42 -38.27
C ALA A 21 8.28 7.56 -37.50
N ILE A 22 8.63 8.78 -37.92
CA ILE A 22 7.93 10.04 -37.63
C ILE A 22 6.72 10.11 -38.56
N ALA A 23 5.52 10.41 -38.05
CA ALA A 23 4.43 10.94 -38.88
C ALA A 23 3.40 11.76 -38.09
N ALA A 24 3.40 13.06 -38.44
CA ALA A 24 2.27 13.96 -38.67
C ALA A 24 1.00 13.90 -37.78
N SER A 25 0.77 15.03 -37.11
CA SER A 25 -0.47 15.43 -36.46
C SER A 25 -1.63 15.57 -37.44
N HIS A 26 -2.75 14.89 -37.17
CA HIS A 26 -4.06 15.21 -37.74
C HIS A 26 -5.03 15.58 -36.62
N ILE A 27 -5.59 16.79 -36.71
CA ILE A 27 -6.73 17.25 -35.90
C ILE A 27 -7.97 16.58 -36.49
N ALA A 28 -8.58 15.65 -35.74
CA ALA A 28 -9.88 15.09 -36.05
C ALA A 28 -10.94 15.72 -35.14
N LEU A 29 -11.97 16.31 -35.75
CA LEU A 29 -13.14 16.87 -35.08
C LEU A 29 -14.07 15.70 -34.71
N ALA A 30 -14.21 15.41 -33.41
CA ALA A 30 -15.04 14.29 -32.94
C ALA A 30 -16.52 14.68 -32.81
N ALA A 31 -17.40 13.85 -33.39
CA ALA A 31 -18.85 13.89 -33.19
C ALA A 31 -19.24 13.28 -31.83
N PRO A 32 -20.41 13.60 -31.25
CA PRO A 32 -20.76 13.19 -29.90
C PRO A 32 -21.13 11.70 -29.84
N GLU A 33 -20.33 10.90 -29.15
CA GLU A 33 -20.63 9.50 -28.87
C GLU A 33 -21.65 9.36 -27.73
N THR A 34 -22.69 8.57 -27.96
CA THR A 34 -23.69 8.19 -26.96
C THR A 34 -23.08 7.12 -26.04
N GLN A 35 -22.76 7.46 -24.79
CA GLN A 35 -22.13 6.52 -23.86
C GLN A 35 -23.16 5.65 -23.10
N SER A 36 -22.87 4.35 -23.11
CA SER A 36 -23.65 3.23 -22.56
C SER A 36 -23.79 3.28 -21.03
N THR A 37 -24.96 2.87 -20.53
CA THR A 37 -25.44 3.00 -19.13
C THR A 37 -25.19 1.77 -18.24
N ALA A 38 -24.16 0.96 -18.50
CA ALA A 38 -23.88 -0.22 -17.67
C ALA A 38 -22.97 0.10 -16.46
N PRO A 39 -23.27 -0.42 -15.25
CA PRO A 39 -22.39 -0.29 -14.09
C PRO A 39 -21.04 -0.97 -14.39
N GLN A 40 -19.94 -0.25 -14.16
CA GLN A 40 -18.60 -0.76 -14.43
C GLN A 40 -18.24 -1.87 -13.43
N THR A 41 -18.45 -3.12 -13.84
CA THR A 41 -17.87 -4.30 -13.20
C THR A 41 -16.35 -4.26 -13.32
N LEU A 42 -15.65 -4.56 -12.22
CA LEU A 42 -14.19 -4.66 -12.08
C LEU A 42 -13.60 -5.70 -13.05
N ASN A 43 -13.49 -5.36 -14.32
CA ASN A 43 -12.80 -6.12 -15.36
C ASN A 43 -12.16 -5.12 -16.32
N GLN A 44 -11.12 -4.41 -15.87
CA GLN A 44 -10.29 -3.60 -16.74
C GLN A 44 -8.82 -3.90 -16.48
N THR A 45 -8.20 -4.59 -17.44
CA THR A 45 -6.76 -4.49 -17.71
C THR A 45 -6.42 -3.01 -17.90
N GLY A 46 -5.86 -2.38 -16.85
CA GLY A 46 -5.52 -0.96 -16.83
C GLY A 46 -6.15 -0.16 -15.69
N LEU A 47 -6.19 -0.72 -14.47
CA LEU A 47 -6.70 -0.01 -13.29
C LEU A 47 -5.80 1.21 -12.98
N VAL A 48 -6.23 2.41 -13.37
CA VAL A 48 -5.54 3.67 -13.06
C VAL A 48 -6.05 4.19 -11.72
N LEU A 49 -5.14 4.42 -10.77
CA LEU A 49 -5.45 4.99 -9.46
C LEU A 49 -4.78 6.37 -9.30
N PRO A 50 -5.45 7.35 -8.66
CA PRO A 50 -6.85 7.31 -8.26
C PRO A 50 -7.80 7.24 -9.47
N GLN A 51 -8.97 6.66 -9.30
CA GLN A 51 -9.99 6.59 -10.36
C GLN A 51 -10.39 8.02 -10.79
N PRO A 52 -10.66 8.26 -12.08
CA PRO A 52 -11.12 9.56 -12.55
C PRO A 52 -12.49 9.90 -11.96
N THR A 53 -12.81 11.19 -11.90
CA THR A 53 -14.12 11.67 -11.45
C THR A 53 -15.25 11.04 -12.27
N PRO A 54 -16.25 10.39 -11.64
CA PRO A 54 -17.39 9.85 -12.36
C PRO A 54 -18.12 10.92 -13.17
N ALA A 55 -18.60 10.56 -14.36
CA ALA A 55 -19.44 11.44 -15.16
C ALA A 55 -20.78 11.72 -14.43
N PHE A 56 -21.31 12.93 -14.60
CA PHE A 56 -22.63 13.29 -14.09
C PHE A 56 -23.71 12.44 -14.78
N THR A 57 -24.54 11.73 -14.01
CA THR A 57 -25.61 10.87 -14.56
C THR A 57 -27.01 11.48 -14.43
N GLY A 58 -27.10 12.71 -13.93
CA GLY A 58 -28.34 13.47 -13.91
C GLY A 58 -28.72 14.00 -15.29
N VAL A 59 -29.73 14.87 -15.32
CA VAL A 59 -30.25 15.47 -16.55
C VAL A 59 -30.26 16.98 -16.39
N ILE A 60 -29.64 17.70 -17.33
CA ILE A 60 -29.65 19.18 -17.36
C ILE A 60 -30.68 19.62 -18.41
N LYS A 61 -31.67 20.42 -18.01
CA LYS A 61 -32.67 21.06 -18.89
C LYS A 61 -32.64 22.58 -18.74
N GLU A 62 -33.48 23.27 -19.51
CA GLU A 62 -33.58 24.75 -19.49
C GLU A 62 -33.97 25.32 -18.12
N THR A 63 -34.79 24.60 -17.36
CA THR A 63 -35.19 25.01 -16.01
C THR A 63 -34.69 24.01 -14.96
N PHE A 64 -34.52 24.52 -13.73
CA PHE A 64 -34.18 23.69 -12.58
C PHE A 64 -35.23 22.60 -12.34
N GLU A 65 -36.51 22.95 -12.43
CA GLU A 65 -37.64 22.01 -12.27
C GLU A 65 -37.61 20.87 -13.30
N GLY A 66 -37.13 21.14 -14.51
CA GLY A 66 -36.98 20.12 -15.55
C GLY A 66 -35.74 19.23 -15.39
N SER A 67 -34.78 19.65 -14.57
CA SER A 67 -33.49 19.00 -14.39
C SER A 67 -33.55 17.92 -13.30
N LYS A 68 -32.71 16.89 -13.42
CA LYS A 68 -32.51 15.85 -12.41
C LYS A 68 -31.10 15.96 -11.87
N GLN A 69 -30.99 16.22 -10.57
CA GLN A 69 -29.71 16.23 -9.88
C GLN A 69 -29.16 14.81 -9.71
N ASP A 70 -27.84 14.72 -9.67
CA ASP A 70 -27.07 13.53 -9.31
C ASP A 70 -25.78 13.99 -8.63
N PHE A 71 -25.32 13.21 -7.65
CA PHE A 71 -24.07 13.48 -6.94
C PHE A 71 -23.08 12.37 -7.23
N PRO A 72 -21.79 12.69 -7.46
CA PRO A 72 -20.77 11.67 -7.60
C PRO A 72 -20.74 10.81 -6.33
N GLN A 73 -20.87 9.49 -6.51
CA GLN A 73 -20.84 8.55 -5.40
C GLN A 73 -19.39 8.25 -5.00
N PRO A 74 -19.08 8.07 -3.71
CA PRO A 74 -17.76 7.64 -3.28
C PRO A 74 -17.50 6.22 -3.77
N ILE A 75 -16.23 5.92 -4.04
CA ILE A 75 -15.79 4.55 -4.35
C ILE A 75 -16.02 3.70 -3.10
N LYS A 76 -16.65 2.54 -3.29
CA LYS A 76 -16.86 1.55 -2.23
C LYS A 76 -16.21 0.26 -2.65
N ALA A 77 -15.59 -0.43 -1.68
CA ALA A 77 -15.16 -1.80 -1.90
C ALA A 77 -16.34 -2.69 -2.34
N SER A 78 -16.04 -3.74 -3.10
CA SER A 78 -17.05 -4.74 -3.49
C SER A 78 -17.71 -5.34 -2.25
N LYS A 79 -18.98 -5.77 -2.36
CA LYS A 79 -19.70 -6.42 -1.26
C LYS A 79 -19.00 -7.68 -0.75
N ASP A 80 -18.28 -8.36 -1.63
CA ASP A 80 -17.55 -9.60 -1.32
C ASP A 80 -16.06 -9.35 -1.06
N ALA A 81 -15.64 -8.08 -0.94
CA ALA A 81 -14.26 -7.74 -0.61
C ALA A 81 -13.92 -8.20 0.81
N PRO A 82 -12.81 -8.95 1.02
CA PRO A 82 -12.44 -9.41 2.36
C PRO A 82 -11.88 -8.27 3.20
N ASN A 83 -12.00 -8.36 4.52
CA ASN A 83 -11.18 -7.53 5.41
C ASN A 83 -9.74 -8.04 5.38
N VAL A 84 -8.77 -7.13 5.31
CA VAL A 84 -7.34 -7.46 5.33
C VAL A 84 -6.75 -6.92 6.62
N VAL A 85 -6.20 -7.82 7.45
CA VAL A 85 -5.52 -7.48 8.70
C VAL A 85 -4.08 -7.99 8.59
N VAL A 86 -3.12 -7.09 8.83
CA VAL A 86 -1.70 -7.43 8.86
C VAL A 86 -1.19 -7.20 10.28
N ILE A 87 -0.69 -8.25 10.91
CA ILE A 87 -0.05 -8.21 12.23
C ILE A 87 1.45 -8.37 12.00
N LEU A 88 2.22 -7.35 12.34
CA LEU A 88 3.68 -7.37 12.24
C LEU A 88 4.29 -7.32 13.64
N LEU A 89 4.91 -8.41 14.04
CA LEU A 89 5.65 -8.52 15.30
C LEU A 89 7.06 -8.00 15.11
N ASP A 90 7.58 -7.31 16.12
CA ASP A 90 8.89 -6.65 16.10
C ASP A 90 9.90 -7.50 16.86
N ASP A 91 11.04 -7.79 16.24
CA ASP A 91 12.13 -8.64 16.78
C ASP A 91 11.72 -10.06 17.26
N LEU A 92 10.63 -10.61 16.71
CA LEU A 92 10.29 -12.02 16.92
C LEU A 92 11.22 -12.93 16.09
N GLY A 93 12.12 -13.62 16.78
CA GLY A 93 12.96 -14.67 16.23
C GLY A 93 12.16 -15.92 15.86
N PHE A 94 12.55 -16.56 14.74
CA PHE A 94 11.87 -17.74 14.20
C PHE A 94 11.63 -18.87 15.21
N GLY A 95 12.59 -19.13 16.10
CA GLY A 95 12.53 -20.19 17.11
C GLY A 95 11.96 -19.77 18.47
N GLN A 96 11.30 -18.61 18.59
CA GLN A 96 10.75 -18.16 19.88
C GLN A 96 9.34 -18.72 20.13
N ALA A 97 8.46 -18.66 19.13
CA ALA A 97 7.05 -19.07 19.26
C ALA A 97 6.86 -20.59 19.25
N GLY A 98 5.89 -21.07 20.03
CA GLY A 98 5.51 -22.49 20.13
C GLY A 98 5.16 -23.11 18.77
N THR A 99 4.52 -22.34 17.89
CA THR A 99 4.13 -22.74 16.52
C THR A 99 5.29 -23.28 15.69
N PHE A 100 6.52 -22.82 15.94
CA PHE A 100 7.74 -23.25 15.25
C PHE A 100 8.66 -24.10 16.14
N GLY A 101 8.15 -24.64 17.26
CA GLY A 101 8.89 -25.45 18.22
C GLY A 101 9.69 -24.64 19.25
N GLY A 102 9.41 -23.35 19.38
CA GLY A 102 10.03 -22.47 20.36
C GLY A 102 9.50 -22.66 21.79
N PRO A 103 10.22 -22.12 22.80
CA PRO A 103 9.88 -22.33 24.20
C PRO A 103 8.76 -21.41 24.72
N VAL A 104 8.36 -20.37 23.97
CA VAL A 104 7.34 -19.42 24.38
C VAL A 104 5.96 -19.93 23.94
N PRO A 105 5.04 -20.24 24.87
CA PRO A 105 3.67 -20.63 24.51
C PRO A 105 2.96 -19.47 23.81
N THR A 106 2.34 -19.76 22.66
CA THR A 106 1.62 -18.78 21.84
C THR A 106 0.29 -19.35 21.35
N PRO A 107 -0.64 -19.73 22.27
CA PRO A 107 -1.79 -20.56 21.92
C PRO A 107 -2.71 -19.95 20.84
N GLU A 108 -2.85 -18.63 20.81
CA GLU A 108 -3.66 -17.91 19.82
C GLU A 108 -2.99 -17.85 18.45
N MET A 109 -1.66 -17.84 18.40
CA MET A 109 -0.91 -17.99 17.14
C MET A 109 -0.95 -19.43 16.65
N ASP A 110 -0.94 -20.39 17.56
CA ASP A 110 -1.05 -21.81 17.26
C ASP A 110 -2.43 -22.13 16.64
N GLU A 111 -3.51 -21.60 17.23
CA GLU A 111 -4.87 -21.71 16.67
C GLU A 111 -4.98 -21.11 15.26
N LEU A 112 -4.42 -19.90 15.05
CA LEU A 112 -4.40 -19.27 13.72
C LEU A 112 -3.60 -20.08 12.69
N ALA A 113 -2.52 -20.73 13.14
CA ALA A 113 -1.67 -21.54 12.28
C ALA A 113 -2.33 -22.87 11.89
N ASP A 114 -3.09 -23.48 12.81
CA ASP A 114 -3.84 -24.73 12.58
C ASP A 114 -4.98 -24.55 11.56
N ASP A 115 -5.66 -23.39 11.59
CA ASP A 115 -6.72 -23.05 10.64
C ASP A 115 -6.19 -22.37 9.35
N GLY A 116 -4.88 -22.17 9.25
CA GLY A 116 -4.26 -21.29 8.28
C GLY A 116 -3.21 -21.93 7.37
N VAL A 117 -2.32 -21.07 6.85
CA VAL A 117 -1.16 -21.48 6.05
C VAL A 117 0.10 -20.97 6.73
N ILE A 118 1.03 -21.88 6.99
CA ILE A 118 2.32 -21.58 7.60
C ILE A 118 3.40 -21.50 6.52
N PHE A 119 4.25 -20.48 6.60
CA PHE A 119 5.42 -20.34 5.73
C PHE A 119 6.71 -20.64 6.52
N ASN A 120 7.41 -21.71 6.14
CA ASN A 120 8.75 -22.02 6.66
C ASN A 120 9.89 -21.31 5.90
N ARG A 121 9.53 -20.52 4.87
CA ARG A 121 10.44 -19.75 4.01
C ARG A 121 9.92 -18.34 3.77
N PHE A 122 9.62 -17.64 4.85
CA PHE A 122 9.28 -16.21 4.83
C PHE A 122 10.53 -15.39 5.14
N HIS A 123 10.78 -14.31 4.39
CA HIS A 123 11.96 -13.48 4.57
C HIS A 123 11.56 -12.02 4.73
N THR A 124 12.11 -11.39 5.76
CA THR A 124 12.12 -9.94 5.93
C THR A 124 13.46 -9.39 5.48
N THR A 125 13.66 -8.07 5.58
CA THR A 125 15.02 -7.52 5.51
C THR A 125 15.72 -7.70 6.86
N GLY A 126 16.97 -7.25 6.98
CA GLY A 126 17.74 -7.41 8.21
C GLY A 126 17.35 -6.49 9.38
N ILE A 127 16.51 -5.47 9.14
CA ILE A 127 16.16 -4.44 10.14
C ILE A 127 14.74 -3.89 9.93
N SER A 128 14.21 -3.18 10.93
CA SER A 128 12.81 -2.74 11.01
C SER A 128 12.36 -1.86 9.84
N SER A 129 12.91 -0.65 9.67
CA SER A 129 12.40 0.32 8.68
C SER A 129 12.42 -0.22 7.24
N PRO A 130 13.50 -0.87 6.77
CA PRO A 130 13.51 -1.46 5.42
C PRO A 130 12.48 -2.60 5.26
N THR A 131 12.23 -3.40 6.29
CA THR A 131 11.17 -4.43 6.25
C THR A 131 9.79 -3.82 6.13
N ARG A 132 9.50 -2.78 6.93
CA ARG A 132 8.20 -2.08 6.90
C ARG A 132 7.98 -1.35 5.57
N ALA A 133 9.02 -0.73 5.03
CA ALA A 133 8.97 -0.08 3.71
C ALA A 133 8.69 -1.10 2.60
N ALA A 134 9.37 -2.24 2.60
CA ALA A 134 9.14 -3.31 1.63
C ALA A 134 7.73 -3.91 1.75
N LEU A 135 7.24 -4.14 2.98
CA LEU A 135 5.88 -4.61 3.23
C LEU A 135 4.83 -3.63 2.69
N LEU A 136 5.00 -2.34 2.96
CA LEU A 136 4.01 -1.33 2.59
C LEU A 136 4.04 -0.99 1.10
N THR A 137 5.17 -1.15 0.41
CA THR A 137 5.32 -0.77 -1.01
C THR A 137 5.29 -1.94 -1.97
N GLY A 138 5.61 -3.15 -1.50
CA GLY A 138 5.92 -4.29 -2.37
C GLY A 138 7.23 -4.12 -3.16
N GLN A 139 8.07 -3.13 -2.84
CA GLN A 139 9.30 -2.81 -3.56
C GLN A 139 10.55 -3.13 -2.74
N ASN A 140 11.71 -3.17 -3.42
CA ASN A 140 12.98 -3.22 -2.72
C ASN A 140 13.13 -1.94 -1.87
N PRO A 141 13.47 -2.03 -0.58
CA PRO A 141 13.48 -0.87 0.30
C PRO A 141 14.49 0.21 -0.12
N HIS A 142 15.58 -0.16 -0.81
CA HIS A 142 16.52 0.81 -1.38
C HIS A 142 15.90 1.64 -2.50
N GLN A 143 14.89 1.14 -3.23
CA GLN A 143 14.19 1.92 -4.26
C GLN A 143 13.30 3.01 -3.66
N VAL A 144 12.91 2.85 -2.39
CA VAL A 144 12.01 3.78 -1.69
C VAL A 144 12.70 4.56 -0.57
N GLY A 145 14.03 4.68 -0.65
CA GLY A 145 14.82 5.50 0.29
C GLY A 145 15.10 4.83 1.64
N ALA A 146 14.61 3.62 1.88
CA ALA A 146 14.65 2.95 3.17
C ALA A 146 15.75 1.88 3.27
N GLY A 147 16.99 2.20 2.90
CA GLY A 147 18.12 1.26 2.97
C GLY A 147 18.68 1.02 4.37
N THR A 148 18.25 1.80 5.37
CA THR A 148 18.63 1.72 6.78
C THR A 148 17.48 2.22 7.66
N ILE A 149 17.65 2.22 8.99
CA ILE A 149 16.68 2.81 9.93
C ILE A 149 16.63 4.33 9.78
N THR A 150 15.52 4.95 10.20
CA THR A 150 15.25 6.35 9.90
C THR A 150 16.25 7.33 10.51
N GLU A 151 16.75 6.97 11.70
CA GLU A 151 17.72 7.70 12.51
C GLU A 151 19.13 7.67 11.93
N LEU A 152 19.43 6.69 11.05
CA LEU A 152 20.73 6.51 10.38
C LEU A 152 20.69 6.90 8.90
N SER A 153 19.69 7.69 8.52
CA SER A 153 19.55 8.17 7.15
C SER A 153 20.77 8.98 6.69
N THR A 154 21.01 8.96 5.38
CA THR A 154 22.10 9.69 4.73
C THR A 154 21.60 10.43 3.51
N GLY A 155 22.38 11.36 2.96
CA GLY A 155 22.03 12.04 1.72
C GLY A 155 22.08 11.17 0.46
N TYR A 156 22.55 9.91 0.55
CA TYR A 156 22.71 9.05 -0.63
C TYR A 156 21.37 8.45 -1.10
N PRO A 157 21.19 8.29 -2.43
CA PRO A 157 20.02 7.61 -2.98
C PRO A 157 19.78 6.24 -2.35
N GLY A 158 18.54 5.98 -1.95
CA GLY A 158 18.14 4.73 -1.32
C GLY A 158 18.40 4.62 0.18
N TYR A 159 19.02 5.62 0.81
CA TYR A 159 19.30 5.65 2.25
C TYR A 159 18.82 6.94 2.93
N ASN A 160 18.06 7.77 2.21
CA ASN A 160 17.66 9.10 2.63
C ASN A 160 16.30 9.14 3.33
N THR A 161 15.62 8.00 3.51
CA THR A 161 14.28 7.85 4.11
C THR A 161 13.16 8.60 3.40
N ILE A 162 13.45 9.24 2.27
CA ILE A 162 12.49 9.98 1.49
C ILE A 162 11.76 9.00 0.58
N TRP A 163 10.55 8.65 0.99
CA TRP A 163 9.64 7.85 0.18
C TRP A 163 9.29 8.59 -1.13
N PRO A 164 9.54 8.01 -2.32
CA PRO A 164 9.23 8.63 -3.61
C PRO A 164 7.71 8.76 -3.86
N LYS A 165 7.27 9.85 -4.50
CA LYS A 165 5.83 10.12 -4.71
C LYS A 165 5.15 9.11 -5.62
N GLU A 166 5.92 8.52 -6.53
CA GLU A 166 5.54 7.47 -7.47
C GLU A 166 5.38 6.10 -6.81
N SER A 167 5.87 5.92 -5.58
CA SER A 167 5.72 4.68 -4.83
C SER A 167 4.49 4.73 -3.94
N ALA A 168 3.37 4.23 -4.42
CA ALA A 168 2.17 4.09 -3.58
C ALA A 168 2.38 3.05 -2.47
N SER A 169 1.83 3.31 -1.29
CA SER A 169 1.69 2.26 -0.28
C SER A 169 0.49 1.36 -0.62
N VAL A 170 0.48 0.13 -0.08
CA VAL A 170 -0.67 -0.77 -0.13
C VAL A 170 -1.91 -0.14 0.49
N ALA A 171 -1.76 0.69 1.54
CA ALA A 171 -2.87 1.42 2.13
C ALA A 171 -3.46 2.45 1.17
N ARG A 172 -2.62 3.18 0.42
CA ARG A 172 -3.08 4.12 -0.62
C ARG A 172 -3.87 3.38 -1.69
N ILE A 173 -3.37 2.24 -2.15
CA ILE A 173 -4.04 1.42 -3.16
C ILE A 173 -5.39 0.91 -2.64
N LEU A 174 -5.45 0.38 -1.41
CA LEU A 174 -6.68 -0.11 -0.80
C LEU A 174 -7.70 1.02 -0.59
N LYS A 175 -7.25 2.17 -0.07
CA LYS A 175 -8.10 3.36 0.11
C LYS A 175 -8.72 3.82 -1.20
N ASP A 176 -7.92 3.92 -2.26
CA ASP A 176 -8.40 4.31 -3.59
C ASP A 176 -9.36 3.27 -4.22
N ASN A 177 -9.44 2.07 -3.65
CA ASN A 177 -10.42 1.03 -3.98
C ASN A 177 -11.58 0.94 -2.97
N GLY A 178 -11.74 1.95 -2.11
CA GLY A 178 -12.90 2.09 -1.23
C GLY A 178 -12.82 1.28 0.08
N TYR A 179 -11.63 0.84 0.48
CA TYR A 179 -11.40 0.28 1.81
C TYR A 179 -11.21 1.39 2.84
N ALA A 180 -11.73 1.16 4.05
CA ALA A 180 -11.31 1.92 5.22
C ALA A 180 -9.93 1.44 5.68
N THR A 181 -9.02 2.37 5.96
CA THR A 181 -7.61 2.03 6.24
C THR A 181 -7.14 2.59 7.58
N ALA A 182 -6.50 1.75 8.40
CA ALA A 182 -5.95 2.16 9.69
C ALA A 182 -4.62 1.47 9.99
N ALA A 183 -3.73 2.18 10.69
CA ALA A 183 -2.47 1.64 11.20
C ALA A 183 -2.35 1.87 12.72
N PHE A 184 -1.78 0.90 13.42
CA PHE A 184 -1.65 0.93 14.88
C PHE A 184 -0.24 0.51 15.31
N GLY A 185 0.32 1.18 16.32
CA GLY A 185 1.61 0.85 16.91
C GLY A 185 2.81 1.47 16.20
N LYS A 186 3.89 0.70 16.02
CA LYS A 186 5.17 1.19 15.49
C LYS A 186 5.09 1.50 14.00
N TRP A 187 5.42 2.73 13.62
CA TRP A 187 5.51 3.15 12.22
C TRP A 187 6.93 2.98 11.65
N HIS A 188 7.91 3.72 12.16
CA HIS A 188 9.33 3.62 11.82
C HIS A 188 9.68 3.74 10.32
N ASN A 189 8.90 4.52 9.56
CA ASN A 189 9.15 4.84 8.15
C ASN A 189 9.01 6.33 7.78
N THR A 190 8.70 7.20 8.75
CA THR A 190 8.71 8.65 8.53
C THR A 190 10.14 9.15 8.71
N PRO A 191 10.68 10.02 7.83
CA PRO A 191 11.99 10.64 8.07
C PRO A 191 12.04 11.27 9.46
N ASP A 192 13.13 11.07 10.18
CA ASP A 192 13.23 11.46 11.59
C ASP A 192 12.89 12.95 11.81
N TRP A 193 13.37 13.82 10.91
CA TRP A 193 13.12 15.26 10.93
C TRP A 193 11.69 15.68 10.55
N GLU A 194 10.84 14.75 10.08
CA GLU A 194 9.44 14.99 9.74
C GLU A 194 8.47 14.46 10.79
N THR A 195 8.96 13.85 11.88
CA THR A 195 8.11 13.26 12.94
C THR A 195 7.43 14.30 13.86
N SER A 196 7.77 15.58 13.69
CA SER A 196 7.20 16.67 14.50
C SER A 196 5.73 16.95 14.18
N PRO A 197 4.87 17.24 15.18
CA PRO A 197 3.45 17.54 14.97
C PRO A 197 3.19 18.87 14.23
N VAL A 198 4.24 19.59 13.81
CA VAL A 198 4.13 20.77 12.93
C VAL A 198 4.09 20.41 11.44
N GLY A 199 4.35 19.15 11.08
CA GLY A 199 4.49 18.66 9.71
C GLY A 199 5.93 18.78 9.17
N PRO A 200 6.19 18.39 7.91
CA PRO A 200 5.24 17.94 6.88
C PRO A 200 4.59 16.57 7.19
N PHE A 201 3.28 16.43 6.97
CA PHE A 201 2.52 15.19 7.28
C PHE A 201 2.47 14.20 6.10
N GLU A 202 3.10 14.52 4.96
CA GLU A 202 3.02 13.78 3.71
C GLU A 202 3.61 12.37 3.81
N ARG A 203 4.65 12.19 4.65
CA ARG A 203 5.30 10.89 4.89
C ARG A 203 4.91 10.27 6.22
N TRP A 204 3.82 10.75 6.82
CA TRP A 204 3.17 10.10 7.96
C TRP A 204 2.26 8.98 7.42
N PRO A 205 1.84 8.02 8.27
CA PRO A 205 0.85 7.03 7.90
C PRO A 205 -0.38 7.65 7.22
N THR A 206 -0.83 8.81 7.74
CA THR A 206 -1.98 9.57 7.21
C THR A 206 -1.74 10.18 5.84
N GLY A 207 -0.51 10.62 5.53
CA GLY A 207 -0.11 11.06 4.20
C GLY A 207 0.09 9.90 3.21
N LEU A 208 0.40 8.70 3.72
CA LEU A 208 0.69 7.50 2.94
C LEU A 208 -0.53 6.60 2.74
N GLY A 209 -1.74 7.09 3.01
CA GLY A 209 -2.99 6.43 2.63
C GLY A 209 -3.71 5.71 3.76
N PHE A 210 -3.21 5.70 4.98
CA PHE A 210 -4.01 5.28 6.14
C PHE A 210 -4.93 6.42 6.59
N GLU A 211 -6.22 6.18 6.71
CA GLU A 211 -7.16 7.21 7.18
C GLU A 211 -7.10 7.43 8.70
N TYR A 212 -6.67 6.40 9.43
CA TYR A 212 -6.46 6.46 10.86
C TYR A 212 -5.07 5.96 11.26
N PHE A 213 -4.44 6.64 12.20
CA PHE A 213 -3.20 6.20 12.83
C PHE A 213 -3.30 6.36 14.34
N TYR A 214 -2.85 5.35 15.07
CA TYR A 214 -2.60 5.46 16.51
C TYR A 214 -1.34 4.69 16.89
N GLY A 215 -0.28 5.40 17.23
CA GLY A 215 1.02 4.75 17.38
C GLY A 215 2.17 5.71 17.63
N PHE A 216 3.39 5.28 17.33
CA PHE A 216 4.61 6.06 17.51
C PHE A 216 5.54 5.92 16.31
N PHE A 217 6.44 6.89 16.14
CA PHE A 217 7.33 6.96 14.97
C PHE A 217 8.66 6.25 15.14
N GLY A 218 9.26 6.33 16.33
CA GLY A 218 10.63 5.87 16.55
C GLY A 218 10.83 4.36 16.36
N GLY A 219 12.11 3.98 16.28
CA GLY A 219 12.54 2.58 16.31
C GLY A 219 12.14 1.82 17.58
N GLU A 220 11.90 2.52 18.67
CA GLU A 220 11.41 1.97 19.93
C GLU A 220 10.51 2.97 20.66
N SER A 221 9.86 2.52 21.73
CA SER A 221 9.15 3.39 22.66
C SER A 221 9.13 2.80 24.07
N SER A 222 8.90 3.66 25.06
CA SER A 222 8.66 3.22 26.43
C SER A 222 7.35 2.44 26.52
N GLN A 223 7.34 1.33 27.26
CA GLN A 223 6.13 0.54 27.49
C GLN A 223 5.17 1.20 28.51
N TRP A 224 5.66 2.15 29.31
CA TRP A 224 4.87 2.88 30.31
C TRP A 224 4.54 4.30 29.87
N GLU A 225 5.46 4.95 29.16
CA GLU A 225 5.36 6.36 28.79
C GLU A 225 5.63 6.55 27.28
N PRO A 226 4.87 5.89 26.40
CA PRO A 226 5.10 5.97 24.96
C PRO A 226 4.75 7.36 24.42
N GLN A 227 5.55 7.85 23.48
CA GLN A 227 5.23 9.06 22.72
C GLN A 227 4.24 8.71 21.60
N LEU A 228 2.96 8.81 21.92
CA LEU A 228 1.88 8.41 21.02
C LEU A 228 1.33 9.57 20.19
N ILE A 229 0.90 9.23 18.99
CA ILE A 229 0.27 10.11 18.01
C ILE A 229 -1.09 9.48 17.64
N ARG A 230 -2.14 10.30 17.59
CA ARG A 230 -3.45 9.96 17.03
C ARG A 230 -3.70 10.82 15.79
N GLY A 231 -3.74 10.19 14.62
CA GLY A 231 -3.78 10.89 13.34
C GLY A 231 -2.52 11.73 13.16
N VAL A 232 -2.63 13.04 13.40
CA VAL A 232 -1.52 14.01 13.37
C VAL A 232 -1.30 14.71 14.72
N THR A 233 -2.05 14.32 15.76
CA THR A 233 -2.06 15.00 17.05
C THR A 233 -1.34 14.15 18.10
N PRO A 234 -0.40 14.74 18.87
CA PRO A 234 0.19 14.06 20.03
C PRO A 234 -0.87 13.64 21.05
N VAL A 235 -0.65 12.51 21.69
CA VAL A 235 -1.48 12.01 22.78
C VAL A 235 -0.73 12.19 24.08
N GLU A 236 -1.27 13.05 24.94
CA GLU A 236 -0.71 13.28 26.26
C GLU A 236 -0.82 12.03 27.12
N PRO A 237 0.21 11.70 27.94
CA PRO A 237 0.12 10.64 28.92
C PRO A 237 -1.06 10.88 29.87
N THR A 238 -1.82 9.84 30.16
CA THR A 238 -2.77 9.87 31.28
C THR A 238 -1.97 9.96 32.58
N LYS A 239 -2.16 11.07 33.29
CA LYS A 239 -1.55 11.33 34.61
C LYS A 239 -1.89 10.26 35.64
#